data_AF-A0A9D2CPA0-F1
#
_entry.id   AF-A0A9D2CPA0-F1
#
_cell.length_a   1.000
_cell.length_b   1.000
_cell.length_c   1.000
_cell.angle_alpha   90.00
_cell.angle_beta   90.00
_cell.angle_gamma   90.00
#
_symmetry.space_group_name_H-M   'P 1'
#
loop_
_entity.id
_entity.type
_entity.pdbx_description
1 polymer ?
#
loop_
_entity_poly.entity_id
_entity_poly.type
_entity_poly.pdbx_seq_one_letter_code
_entity_poly.pdbx_strand_id
1 'polypeptide(L)'
;MESMIRQATVIVIGGGQAGLGWTPYARAAKARGALNRRPMFSSIDATGVIEADGSHTDLDAILWATGFKPALAHLDPLGLRNELGAIQMDGTQVAVQPRLHLIGYGPANRRWGLTGLVESRCASSTSY
;
A
#
# COMPACT_ATOMS: atom_id res chain seq x y z
N MET A 1 18.33 -16.97 -21.07
CA MET A 1 17.69 -15.70 -21.44
C MET A 1 17.32 -15.00 -20.14
N GLU A 2 18.27 -14.25 -19.59
CA GLU A 2 18.21 -13.70 -18.24
C GLU A 2 17.48 -12.36 -18.29
N SER A 3 16.26 -12.32 -17.76
CA SER A 3 15.43 -11.11 -17.73
C SER A 3 15.95 -10.17 -16.64
N MET A 4 16.85 -9.26 -17.00
CA MET A 4 17.35 -8.22 -16.09
C MET A 4 16.31 -7.12 -15.92
N ILE A 5 15.81 -6.95 -14.70
CA ILE A 5 14.91 -5.85 -14.32
C ILE A 5 15.70 -4.53 -14.46
N ARG A 6 15.30 -3.69 -15.42
CA ARG A 6 15.86 -2.37 -15.72
C ARG A 6 15.26 -1.31 -14.80
N GLN A 7 13.98 -1.41 -14.50
CA GLN A 7 13.24 -0.46 -13.66
C GLN A 7 12.04 -1.12 -12.96
N ALA A 8 11.92 -0.89 -11.66
CA ALA A 8 10.76 -1.30 -10.88
C ALA A 8 10.24 -0.13 -10.04
N THR A 9 8.93 0.00 -9.92
CA THR A 9 8.30 0.97 -9.03
C THR A 9 7.53 0.27 -7.92
N VAL A 10 7.55 0.86 -6.73
CA VAL A 10 6.71 0.45 -5.61
C VAL A 10 5.58 1.43 -5.50
N ILE A 11 4.35 0.93 -5.52
CA ILE A 11 3.15 1.74 -5.32
C ILE A 11 2.73 1.59 -3.87
N VAL A 12 2.92 2.66 -3.10
CA VAL A 12 2.42 2.74 -1.72
C VAL A 12 1.23 3.69 -1.69
N ILE A 13 0.00 3.20 -1.81
CA ILE A 13 -1.19 4.04 -1.62
C ILE A 13 -1.56 4.04 -0.13
N GLY A 14 -1.32 5.16 0.56
CA GLY A 14 -1.98 5.49 1.82
C GLY A 14 -1.24 5.12 3.10
N GLY A 15 -1.12 6.15 3.97
CA GLY A 15 -0.80 6.14 5.41
C GLY A 15 -0.15 4.89 5.98
N GLY A 16 1.18 4.89 6.06
CA GLY A 16 1.87 3.98 6.97
C GLY A 16 1.24 4.07 8.35
N GLN A 17 1.10 2.93 9.04
CA GLN A 17 0.71 2.96 10.44
C GLN A 17 1.60 3.98 11.16
N ALA A 18 0.98 4.98 11.79
CA ALA A 18 1.64 5.90 12.69
C ALA A 18 2.19 5.07 13.87
N GLY A 19 3.37 4.47 13.69
CA GLY A 19 3.90 3.48 14.61
C GLY A 19 5.00 2.59 14.04
N LEU A 20 5.15 2.46 12.72
CA LEU A 20 6.36 1.85 12.16
C LEU A 20 7.52 2.85 12.31
N GLY A 21 8.27 2.73 13.40
CA GLY A 21 9.47 3.52 13.64
C GLY A 21 10.44 3.43 12.47
N TRP A 22 11.23 4.49 12.27
CA TRP A 22 12.28 4.49 11.26
C TRP A 22 13.22 3.31 11.49
N THR A 23 13.14 2.30 10.63
CA THR A 23 14.07 1.18 10.65
C THR A 23 15.43 1.64 10.09
N PRO A 24 16.54 0.96 10.41
CA PRO A 24 17.83 1.23 9.77
C PRO A 24 17.72 1.22 8.22
N TYR A 25 16.93 0.30 7.66
CA TYR A 25 16.68 0.23 6.22
C TYR A 25 15.92 1.46 5.68
N ALA A 26 14.87 1.91 6.38
CA ALA A 26 14.13 3.10 6.00
C ALA A 26 15.00 4.37 6.05
N ARG A 27 15.87 4.48 7.07
CA ARG A 27 16.84 5.59 7.15
C ARG A 27 17.83 5.56 5.99
N ALA A 28 18.39 4.40 5.68
CA ALA A 28 19.29 4.24 4.54
C ALA A 28 18.59 4.55 3.20
N ALA A 29 17.31 4.18 3.06
CA ALA A 29 16.50 4.50 1.88
C ALA A 29 16.24 6.00 1.75
N LYS A 30 15.95 6.69 2.85
CA LYS A 30 15.82 8.15 2.88
C LYS A 30 17.14 8.83 2.51
N ALA A 31 18.25 8.39 3.11
CA ALA A 31 19.56 8.99 2.91
C ALA A 31 20.02 8.95 1.43
N ARG A 32 19.68 7.88 0.70
CA ARG A 32 19.95 7.75 -0.73
C ARG A 32 18.87 8.35 -1.65
N GLY A 33 17.89 9.06 -1.10
CA GLY A 33 16.81 9.68 -1.88
C GLY A 33 15.83 8.68 -2.52
N ALA A 34 15.75 7.44 -2.04
CA ALA A 34 14.87 6.42 -2.61
C ALA A 34 13.41 6.52 -2.10
N LEU A 35 13.08 7.49 -1.26
CA LEU A 35 11.73 7.70 -0.71
C LEU A 35 11.12 8.99 -1.28
N ASN A 36 10.98 9.06 -2.61
CA ASN A 36 10.40 10.22 -3.28
C ASN A 36 8.93 9.96 -3.60
N ARG A 37 8.06 10.82 -3.07
CA ARG A 37 6.61 10.68 -3.26
C ARG A 37 6.16 11.33 -4.55
N ARG A 38 5.35 10.64 -5.37
CA ARG A 38 4.76 11.12 -6.61
C ARG A 38 3.21 11.07 -6.55
N PRO A 39 2.51 11.78 -7.45
CA PRO A 39 1.08 11.57 -7.67
C PRO A 39 0.79 10.14 -8.14
N MET A 40 -0.47 9.71 -8.03
CA MET A 40 -0.94 8.46 -8.64
C MET A 40 -0.90 8.61 -10.16
N PHE A 41 -0.36 7.62 -10.89
CA PHE A 41 -0.47 7.58 -12.35
C PHE A 41 -1.95 7.46 -12.78
N SER A 42 -2.23 7.87 -14.01
CA SER A 42 -3.58 7.87 -14.59
C SER A 42 -3.97 6.55 -15.25
N SER A 43 -3.00 5.84 -15.84
CA SER A 43 -3.23 4.53 -16.47
C SER A 43 -1.95 3.68 -16.54
N ILE A 44 -2.12 2.38 -16.74
CA ILE A 44 -1.05 1.39 -16.96
C ILE A 44 -1.20 0.88 -18.39
N ASP A 45 -0.10 0.75 -19.12
CA ASP A 45 -0.06 0.11 -20.43
C ASP A 45 0.83 -1.15 -20.42
N ALA A 46 1.17 -1.66 -21.60
CA ALA A 46 1.94 -2.90 -21.72
C ALA A 46 3.41 -2.78 -21.28
N THR A 47 3.98 -1.57 -21.21
CA THR A 47 5.41 -1.35 -20.92
C THR A 47 5.65 -0.44 -19.71
N GLY A 48 4.62 0.20 -19.17
CA GLY A 48 4.79 1.15 -18.08
C GLY A 48 3.49 1.82 -17.64
N VAL A 49 3.63 3.07 -17.19
CA VAL A 49 2.52 3.88 -16.67
C VAL A 49 2.49 5.28 -17.28
N ILE A 50 1.28 5.80 -17.45
CA ILE A 50 1.03 7.20 -17.82
C ILE A 50 0.85 8.00 -16.53
N GLU A 51 1.81 8.87 -16.24
CA GLU A 51 1.85 9.70 -15.05
C GLU A 51 0.70 10.73 -15.01
N ALA A 52 0.51 11.36 -13.84
CA ALA A 52 -0.56 12.35 -13.66
C ALA A 52 -0.41 13.60 -14.55
N ASP A 53 0.82 13.91 -14.98
CA ASP A 53 1.13 15.00 -15.90
C ASP A 53 1.03 14.58 -17.38
N GLY A 54 0.68 13.32 -17.66
CA GLY A 54 0.59 12.74 -19.00
C GLY A 54 1.92 12.20 -19.55
N SER A 55 3.03 12.31 -18.82
CA SER A 55 4.29 11.68 -19.22
C SER A 55 4.24 10.16 -19.10
N HIS A 56 5.06 9.45 -19.88
CA HIS A 56 5.16 7.99 -19.83
C HIS A 56 6.43 7.56 -19.11
N THR A 57 6.31 6.55 -18.25
CA THR A 57 7.43 5.96 -17.53
C THR A 57 7.42 4.44 -17.73
N ASP A 58 8.47 3.91 -18.38
CA ASP A 58 8.69 2.47 -18.56
C ASP A 58 8.95 1.78 -17.21
N LEU A 59 8.32 0.63 -16.98
CA LEU A 59 8.45 -0.18 -15.78
C LEU A 59 8.42 -1.67 -16.12
N ASP A 60 9.39 -2.44 -15.62
CA ASP A 60 9.37 -3.90 -15.75
C ASP A 60 8.52 -4.58 -14.67
N ALA A 61 8.37 -3.91 -13.52
CA ALA A 61 7.64 -4.46 -12.37
C ALA A 61 6.96 -3.38 -11.54
N ILE A 62 5.78 -3.75 -11.02
CA ILE A 62 4.96 -2.94 -10.12
C ILE A 62 4.72 -3.73 -8.82
N LEU A 63 5.16 -3.19 -7.69
CA LEU A 63 4.88 -3.75 -6.37
C LEU A 63 3.71 -3.02 -5.69
N TRP A 64 2.60 -3.71 -5.48
CA TRP A 64 1.43 -3.19 -4.75
C TRP A 64 1.61 -3.29 -3.24
N ALA A 65 2.11 -2.22 -2.64
CA ALA A 65 2.26 -2.07 -1.19
C ALA A 65 1.12 -1.23 -0.59
N THR A 66 -0.12 -1.47 -1.05
CA THR A 66 -1.33 -0.70 -0.66
C THR A 66 -2.03 -1.24 0.59
N GLY A 67 -1.38 -2.16 1.31
CA GLY A 67 -1.96 -2.84 2.46
C GLY A 67 -2.90 -3.99 2.08
N PHE A 68 -3.65 -4.47 3.07
CA PHE A 68 -4.49 -5.66 2.95
C PHE A 68 -5.91 -5.40 3.47
N LYS A 69 -6.90 -6.09 2.90
CA LYS A 69 -8.25 -6.16 3.48
C LYS A 69 -8.29 -7.24 4.56
N PRO A 70 -8.99 -7.01 5.68
CA PRO A 70 -9.15 -8.04 6.71
C PRO A 70 -9.95 -9.23 6.15
N ALA A 71 -9.49 -10.45 6.42
CA ALA A 71 -10.08 -11.70 5.91
C ALA A 71 -11.35 -12.11 6.69
N LEU A 72 -12.39 -11.29 6.61
CA LEU A 72 -13.62 -11.44 7.40
C LEU A 72 -14.84 -11.89 6.58
N ALA A 73 -14.61 -12.45 5.39
CA ALA A 73 -15.68 -12.91 4.51
C ALA A 73 -16.59 -13.97 5.16
N HIS A 74 -16.04 -14.81 6.05
CA HIS A 74 -16.81 -15.80 6.81
C HIS A 74 -17.83 -15.17 7.79
N LEU A 75 -17.73 -13.86 8.07
CA LEU A 75 -18.66 -13.13 8.91
C LEU A 75 -19.70 -12.32 8.11
N ASP A 76 -19.66 -12.37 6.77
CA ASP A 76 -20.57 -11.62 5.90
C ASP A 76 -22.06 -11.90 6.18
N PRO A 77 -22.48 -13.15 6.50
CA PRO A 77 -23.88 -13.42 6.87
C PRO A 77 -24.37 -12.68 8.12
N LEU A 78 -23.47 -12.17 8.96
CA LEU A 78 -23.82 -11.44 10.18
C LEU A 78 -24.11 -9.94 9.94
N GLY A 79 -23.94 -9.44 8.71
CA GLY A 79 -24.30 -8.06 8.36
C GLY A 79 -23.52 -6.99 9.13
N LEU A 80 -22.30 -7.30 9.57
CA LEU A 80 -21.52 -6.46 10.49
C LEU A 80 -20.77 -5.31 9.80
N ARG A 81 -20.73 -5.29 8.47
CA ARG A 81 -20.03 -4.27 7.69
C ARG A 81 -20.93 -3.06 7.47
N ASN A 82 -20.39 -1.87 7.66
CA ASN A 82 -21.04 -0.62 7.29
C ASN A 82 -20.96 -0.37 5.76
N GLU A 83 -21.52 0.75 5.30
CA GLU A 83 -21.49 1.19 3.90
C GLU A 83 -20.07 1.33 3.32
N LEU A 84 -19.06 1.52 4.18
CA LEU A 84 -17.65 1.61 3.81
C LEU A 84 -16.94 0.25 3.82
N GLY A 85 -17.68 -0.85 4.05
CA GLY A 85 -17.15 -2.21 4.10
C GLY A 85 -16.34 -2.53 5.36
N ALA A 86 -16.35 -1.64 6.36
CA ALA A 86 -15.61 -1.80 7.61
C ALA A 86 -16.52 -2.28 8.74
N ILE A 87 -15.95 -3.01 9.71
CA ILE A 87 -16.65 -3.40 10.94
C ILE A 87 -16.28 -2.40 12.04
N GLN A 88 -17.29 -1.78 12.62
CA GLN A 88 -17.12 -0.84 13.73
C GLN A 88 -16.76 -1.60 15.01
N MET A 89 -15.70 -1.15 15.68
CA MET A 89 -15.17 -1.79 16.87
C MET A 89 -15.07 -0.80 18.04
N ASP A 90 -15.29 -1.30 19.25
CA ASP A 90 -14.93 -0.66 20.52
C ASP A 90 -13.85 -1.52 21.20
N GLY A 91 -12.61 -1.01 21.22
CA GLY A 91 -11.45 -1.83 21.55
C GLY A 91 -11.32 -3.01 20.58
N THR A 92 -11.42 -4.24 21.10
CA THR A 92 -11.45 -5.48 20.32
C THR A 92 -12.85 -5.98 20.00
N GLN A 93 -13.89 -5.39 20.58
CA GLN A 93 -15.27 -5.85 20.48
C GLN A 93 -15.97 -5.23 19.27
N VAL A 94 -16.87 -5.97 18.62
CA VAL A 94 -17.72 -5.43 17.55
C VAL A 94 -18.87 -4.64 18.15
N ALA A 95 -19.01 -3.37 17.77
CA ALA A 95 -19.96 -2.43 18.40
C ALA A 95 -21.42 -2.90 18.34
N VAL A 96 -21.81 -3.53 17.23
CA VAL A 96 -23.18 -4.05 17.02
C VAL A 96 -23.37 -5.49 17.53
N GLN A 97 -22.30 -6.17 17.94
CA GLN A 97 -22.34 -7.54 18.48
C GLN A 97 -21.32 -7.69 19.62
N PRO A 98 -21.71 -7.37 20.88
CA PRO A 98 -20.80 -7.40 22.02
C PRO A 98 -20.18 -8.77 22.33
N ARG A 99 -20.75 -9.86 21.80
CA ARG A 99 -20.19 -11.22 21.97
C ARG A 99 -19.08 -11.55 20.97
N LEU A 100 -18.85 -10.70 19.98
CA LEU A 100 -17.86 -10.91 18.94
C LEU A 100 -16.66 -10.00 19.15
N HIS A 101 -15.47 -10.60 19.21
CA HIS A 101 -14.20 -9.89 19.33
C HIS A 101 -13.30 -10.19 18.12
N LEU A 102 -12.69 -9.15 17.56
CA LEU A 102 -11.73 -9.23 16.46
C LEU A 102 -10.34 -8.85 17.01
N ILE A 103 -9.51 -9.86 17.28
CA ILE A 103 -8.17 -9.69 17.85
C ILE A 103 -7.13 -9.79 16.73
N GLY A 104 -6.11 -8.93 16.76
CA GLY A 104 -5.04 -8.91 15.75
C GLY A 104 -5.40 -8.15 14.47
N TYR A 105 -6.65 -7.68 14.33
CA TYR A 105 -7.04 -6.71 13.32
C TYR A 105 -6.73 -5.31 13.87
N GLY A 106 -5.67 -4.67 13.36
CA GLY A 106 -5.19 -3.39 13.86
C GLY A 106 -6.23 -2.25 13.72
N PRO A 107 -5.94 -1.05 14.26
CA PRO A 107 -6.83 0.13 14.18
C PRO A 107 -7.08 0.65 12.74
N ALA A 108 -6.57 -0.06 11.73
CA ALA A 108 -6.70 0.21 10.30
C ALA A 108 -8.12 0.00 9.74
N ASN A 109 -9.12 -0.30 10.58
CA ASN A 109 -10.54 -0.21 10.22
C ASN A 109 -11.03 1.25 10.10
N ARG A 110 -10.20 2.26 10.42
CA ARG A 110 -10.43 3.65 9.98
C ARG A 110 -9.77 3.95 8.65
N ARG A 111 -10.62 4.14 7.64
CA ARG A 111 -10.42 4.98 6.45
C ARG A 111 -9.22 4.61 5.57
N TRP A 112 -9.55 3.96 4.44
CA TRP A 112 -8.72 4.04 3.24
C TRP A 112 -8.93 5.43 2.64
N GLY A 113 -8.22 6.41 3.19
CA GLY A 113 -8.10 7.74 2.61
C GLY A 113 -6.99 7.70 1.58
N LEU A 114 -7.36 7.71 0.30
CA LEU A 114 -6.46 7.87 -0.84
C LEU A 114 -5.57 9.11 -0.63
N THR A 115 -4.36 8.94 -0.13
CA THR A 115 -3.30 9.95 -0.31
C THR A 115 -1.92 9.29 -0.31
N GLY A 116 -1.49 9.00 -1.53
CA GLY A 116 -0.18 9.33 -2.14
C GLY A 116 0.98 8.37 -1.98
N LEU A 117 1.77 8.36 -3.05
CA LEU A 117 2.55 7.24 -3.56
C LEU A 117 4.04 7.49 -3.34
N VAL A 118 4.72 6.61 -2.60
CA VAL A 118 6.20 6.61 -2.49
C VAL A 118 6.74 5.73 -3.60
N GLU A 119 7.43 6.32 -4.58
CA GLU A 119 8.23 5.56 -5.53
C GLU A 119 9.62 5.34 -4.94
N SER A 120 10.05 4.07 -4.93
CA SER A 120 11.46 3.69 -4.78
C SER A 120 11.98 3.25 -6.13
N ARG A 121 12.80 4.10 -6.76
CA ARG A 121 13.65 3.70 -7.88
C ARG A 121 14.84 2.93 -7.32
N CYS A 122 14.83 1.61 -7.47
CA CYS A 122 16.05 0.80 -7.39
C CYS A 122 16.67 0.77 -8.78
N ALA A 123 17.64 1.64 -9.04
CA ALA A 123 18.53 1.47 -10.18
C ALA A 123 19.52 0.36 -9.85
N SER A 124 19.54 -0.72 -10.63
CA SER A 124 20.65 -1.68 -10.63
C SER A 124 21.83 -1.04 -11.35
N SER A 125 22.83 -0.57 -10.60
CA SER A 125 24.14 -0.31 -11.17
C SER A 125 24.87 -1.64 -11.33
N THR A 126 24.76 -2.25 -12.50
CA THR A 126 25.71 -3.27 -12.94
C THR A 126 26.63 -2.62 -13.96
N SER A 127 27.71 -2.00 -13.46
CA SER A 127 28.89 -1.77 -14.28
C SER A 127 29.62 -3.10 -14.45
N TYR A 128 29.90 -3.47 -15.69
CA TYR A 128 31.04 -4.34 -16.03
C TYR A 128 32.12 -3.47 -16.64
#